data_AF-W4KHK6-F1
#
_entry.id   AF-W4KHK6-F1
#
_cell.length_a   1.000
_cell.length_b   1.000
_cell.length_c   1.000
_cell.angle_alpha   90.00
_cell.angle_beta   90.00
_cell.angle_gamma   90.00
#
_symmetry.space_group_name_H-M   'P 1'
#
loop_
_entity.id
_entity.type
_entity.pdbx_description
1 polymer ?
#
loop_
_entity_poly.entity_id
_entity_poly.type
_entity_poly.pdbx_seq_one_letter_code
_entity_poly.pdbx_strand_id
1 'polypeptide(L)'
;MSTKSNDVSFETVLTELHYLLLGIPPEPNLPFMENSQDSHYACFLNFSLDSDLMQKIKDGVEVFSEQFKSVFGWQTWSTGDGIIPIVEHGPAICAVVDVLQKYHDQYPSNEVIMKWGRDVLRGVRQIYTKKGLDYPLVRDQLPRQIPLQLIDSTGVNGSQAKHFEAQENTRPSKNRCPLRLTPDELMSKLAVIGCRWTKRGNRVEARVYSHATSCEHLQHSKSIEHRTLWEWACLAQKRSSLGAKITKHNDTASESGRGLLSQELPISRITPNLKQPSVIHATRDARRKILTRKQLEMKADLQCRIDHCIMRLICMCSLVPNAIDSSEWKELLTTLNPDIHPIMIMFYRALMAAEVYIKWASFPTLQTTHTQGMELLVFPGWKETIREAQE
;
A
#
# COMPACT_ATOMS: atom_id res chain seq x y z
N MET A 1 27.75 -19.20 24.37
CA MET A 1 26.89 -18.56 25.40
C MET A 1 25.66 -18.01 24.69
N SER A 2 24.50 -18.64 24.86
CA SER A 2 23.24 -18.18 24.27
C SER A 2 22.74 -16.99 25.11
N THR A 3 22.77 -15.79 24.55
CA THR A 3 22.13 -14.62 25.13
C THR A 3 20.64 -14.90 25.17
N LYS A 4 20.10 -15.24 26.34
CA LYS A 4 18.65 -15.29 26.56
C LYS A 4 18.09 -13.93 26.20
N SER A 5 17.47 -13.82 25.03
CA SER A 5 16.66 -12.67 24.67
C SER A 5 15.64 -12.50 25.78
N ASN A 6 15.57 -11.32 26.40
CA ASN A 6 14.48 -10.96 27.29
C ASN A 6 13.24 -10.72 26.40
N ASP A 7 12.71 -11.80 25.83
CA ASP A 7 11.48 -11.73 25.05
C ASP A 7 10.34 -11.39 26.01
N VAL A 8 9.91 -10.14 25.92
CA VAL A 8 8.76 -9.64 26.66
C VAL A 8 7.54 -10.44 26.20
N SER A 9 6.85 -11.08 27.15
CA SER A 9 5.63 -11.84 26.86
C SER A 9 4.59 -10.95 26.18
N PHE A 10 3.81 -11.52 25.26
CA PHE A 10 2.77 -10.74 24.56
C PHE A 10 1.69 -10.23 25.52
N GLU A 11 1.39 -10.96 26.58
CA GLU A 11 0.49 -10.52 27.66
C GLU A 11 0.98 -9.21 28.32
N THR A 12 2.29 -9.05 28.50
CA THR A 12 2.87 -7.80 29.02
C THR A 12 2.66 -6.66 28.02
N VAL A 13 2.80 -6.92 26.72
CA VAL A 13 2.55 -5.94 25.66
C VAL A 13 1.09 -5.49 25.66
N LEU A 14 0.13 -6.43 25.76
CA LEU A 14 -1.30 -6.12 25.77
C LEU A 14 -1.73 -5.39 27.05
N THR A 15 -1.20 -5.79 28.20
CA THR A 15 -1.44 -5.11 29.48
C THR A 15 -0.95 -3.67 29.43
N GLU A 16 0.27 -3.44 28.96
CA GLU A 16 0.81 -2.09 28.81
C GLU A 16 0.00 -1.26 27.80
N LEU A 17 -0.36 -1.85 26.66
CA LEU A 17 -1.18 -1.19 25.65
C LEU A 17 -2.52 -0.73 26.23
N HIS A 18 -3.19 -1.58 27.01
CA HIS A 18 -4.45 -1.24 27.65
C HIS A 18 -4.31 -0.07 28.63
N TYR A 19 -3.31 -0.11 29.50
CA TYR A 19 -3.06 0.96 30.46
C TYR A 19 -2.75 2.29 29.76
N LEU A 20 -1.93 2.27 28.71
CA LEU A 20 -1.61 3.48 27.96
C LEU A 20 -2.81 4.04 27.19
N LEU A 21 -3.66 3.19 26.61
CA LEU A 21 -4.87 3.64 25.91
C LEU A 21 -5.89 4.28 26.86
N LEU A 22 -6.09 3.69 28.05
CA LEU A 22 -6.96 4.25 29.09
C LEU A 22 -6.40 5.56 29.67
N GLY A 23 -5.08 5.67 29.74
CA GLY A 23 -4.38 6.81 30.32
C GLY A 23 -4.13 7.97 29.35
N ILE A 24 -4.61 7.91 28.10
CA ILE A 24 -4.43 9.01 27.14
C ILE A 24 -5.17 10.24 27.71
N PRO A 25 -4.47 11.35 28.00
CA PRO A 25 -5.12 12.52 28.57
C PRO A 25 -6.12 13.10 27.55
N PRO A 26 -7.34 13.48 28.00
CA PRO A 26 -8.31 14.17 27.17
C PRO A 26 -7.71 15.52 26.75
N GLU A 27 -7.44 15.67 25.46
CA GLU A 27 -6.70 16.83 24.95
C GLU A 27 -7.33 17.40 23.69
N PRO A 28 -7.05 18.67 23.36
CA PRO A 28 -7.60 19.32 22.17
C PRO A 28 -7.16 18.67 20.85
N ASN A 29 -6.05 17.90 20.83
CA ASN A 29 -5.48 17.33 19.61
C ASN A 29 -5.83 15.86 19.38
N LEU A 30 -6.42 15.18 20.35
CA LEU A 30 -6.94 13.82 20.18
C LEU A 30 -8.38 13.82 20.70
N PRO A 31 -9.40 13.86 19.82
CA PRO A 31 -10.78 13.90 20.26
C PRO A 31 -11.11 12.66 21.10
N PHE A 32 -11.76 12.88 22.25
CA PHE A 32 -12.39 11.82 23.00
C PHE A 32 -13.72 11.48 22.34
N MET A 33 -13.84 10.26 21.82
CA MET A 33 -15.07 9.78 21.20
C MET A 33 -15.90 9.02 22.23
N GLU A 34 -16.84 9.72 22.86
CA GLU A 34 -17.80 9.12 23.80
C GLU A 34 -18.82 8.25 23.07
N ASN A 35 -19.36 8.74 21.95
CA ASN A 35 -20.23 7.94 21.10
C ASN A 35 -19.39 6.95 20.29
N SER A 36 -19.53 5.69 20.66
CA SER A 36 -18.76 4.59 20.09
C SER A 36 -19.09 4.34 18.61
N GLN A 37 -20.23 4.83 18.10
CA GLN A 37 -20.62 4.69 16.69
C GLN A 37 -19.93 5.69 15.76
N ASP A 38 -19.56 6.87 16.27
CA ASP A 38 -18.92 7.93 15.47
C ASP A 38 -17.40 7.79 15.45
N SER A 39 -16.87 6.88 16.28
CA SER A 39 -15.45 6.58 16.38
C SER A 39 -14.91 5.97 15.07
N HIS A 40 -13.77 6.46 14.61
CA HIS A 40 -12.98 5.83 13.55
C HIS A 40 -12.64 4.36 13.86
N TYR A 41 -12.51 4.03 15.15
CA TYR A 41 -12.20 2.69 15.65
C TYR A 41 -13.45 1.87 16.05
N ALA A 42 -14.66 2.32 15.73
CA ALA A 42 -15.92 1.66 16.11
C ALA A 42 -15.98 0.17 15.72
N CYS A 43 -15.30 -0.21 14.63
CA CYS A 43 -15.23 -1.59 14.16
C CYS A 43 -14.61 -2.58 15.17
N PHE A 44 -13.82 -2.12 16.15
CA PHE A 44 -13.22 -3.01 17.15
C PHE A 44 -14.20 -3.45 18.24
N LEU A 45 -15.24 -2.66 18.52
CA LEU A 45 -16.21 -2.95 19.58
C LEU A 45 -16.97 -4.26 19.36
N ASN A 46 -17.26 -4.58 18.10
CA ASN A 46 -17.93 -5.81 17.70
C ASN A 46 -17.15 -6.51 16.58
N PHE A 47 -15.83 -6.59 16.77
CA PHE A 47 -14.94 -7.07 15.71
C PHE A 47 -15.24 -8.53 15.32
N SER A 48 -15.51 -8.72 14.03
CA SER A 48 -15.62 -10.01 13.38
C SER A 48 -14.82 -10.01 12.09
N LEU A 49 -14.28 -11.17 11.69
CA LEU A 49 -13.65 -11.31 10.39
C LEU A 49 -14.69 -11.06 9.29
N ASP A 50 -14.31 -10.26 8.31
CA ASP A 50 -15.12 -10.00 7.13
C ASP A 50 -15.32 -11.31 6.34
N SER A 51 -16.57 -11.73 6.17
CA SER A 51 -16.92 -13.00 5.52
C SER A 51 -16.48 -13.07 4.06
N ASP A 52 -16.50 -11.94 3.36
CA ASP A 52 -16.15 -11.88 1.95
C ASP A 52 -14.63 -11.98 1.78
N LEU A 53 -13.88 -11.32 2.67
CA LEU A 53 -12.42 -11.50 2.75
C LEU A 53 -12.05 -12.93 3.17
N MET A 54 -12.77 -13.51 4.13
CA MET A 54 -12.60 -14.92 4.53
C MET A 54 -12.81 -15.89 3.36
N GLN A 55 -13.83 -15.66 2.53
CA GLN A 55 -14.07 -16.50 1.35
C GLN A 55 -12.93 -16.43 0.33
N LYS A 56 -12.32 -15.25 0.19
CA LYS A 56 -11.25 -15.00 -0.78
C LYS A 56 -9.89 -15.50 -0.32
N ILE A 57 -9.51 -15.19 0.92
CA ILE A 57 -8.16 -15.41 1.46
C ILE A 57 -8.03 -16.80 2.09
N LYS A 58 -9.11 -17.31 2.72
CA LYS A 58 -9.16 -18.62 3.39
C LYS A 58 -8.16 -18.82 4.54
N ASP A 59 -7.54 -17.74 5.02
CA ASP A 59 -6.72 -17.71 6.23
C ASP A 59 -7.23 -16.61 7.17
N GLY A 60 -7.56 -17.00 8.41
CA GLY A 60 -8.14 -16.09 9.40
C GLY A 60 -7.16 -14.99 9.83
N VAL A 61 -5.88 -15.32 9.92
CA VAL A 61 -4.85 -14.36 10.35
C VAL A 61 -4.56 -13.34 9.24
N GLU A 62 -4.49 -13.78 7.98
CA GLU A 62 -4.32 -12.86 6.87
C GLU A 62 -5.52 -11.91 6.71
N VAL A 63 -6.77 -12.40 6.88
CA VAL A 63 -7.97 -11.54 6.87
C VAL A 63 -7.97 -10.55 8.03
N PHE A 64 -7.65 -11.03 9.24
CA PHE A 64 -7.45 -10.19 10.42
C PHE A 64 -6.47 -9.05 10.12
N SER A 65 -5.32 -9.39 9.53
CA SER A 65 -4.30 -8.40 9.21
C SER A 65 -4.76 -7.41 8.14
N GLU A 66 -5.52 -7.82 7.13
CA GLU A 66 -6.05 -6.90 6.11
C GLU A 66 -7.08 -5.93 6.69
N GLN A 67 -7.96 -6.39 7.59
CA GLN A 67 -8.90 -5.49 8.28
C GLN A 67 -8.16 -4.47 9.16
N PHE A 68 -7.12 -4.90 9.90
CA PHE A 68 -6.29 -3.97 10.68
C PHE A 68 -5.59 -2.93 9.80
N LYS A 69 -5.10 -3.30 8.60
CA LYS A 69 -4.55 -2.34 7.64
C LYS A 69 -5.60 -1.36 7.12
N SER A 70 -6.84 -1.81 6.93
CA SER A 70 -7.94 -0.94 6.50
C SER A 70 -8.25 0.12 7.55
N VAL A 71 -8.20 -0.24 8.85
CA VAL A 71 -8.48 0.68 9.95
C VAL A 71 -7.28 1.61 10.18
N PHE A 72 -6.09 1.08 10.42
CA PHE A 72 -4.91 1.90 10.75
C PHE A 72 -4.23 2.56 9.53
N GLY A 73 -4.78 2.33 8.33
CA GLY A 73 -4.25 2.85 7.08
C GLY A 73 -3.07 2.02 6.53
N TRP A 74 -3.17 1.68 5.25
CA TRP A 74 -2.13 0.94 4.51
C TRP A 74 -0.81 1.72 4.35
N GLN A 75 -0.90 3.05 4.39
CA GLN A 75 0.24 3.96 4.22
C GLN A 75 1.23 3.86 5.37
N THR A 76 0.72 3.62 6.58
CA THR A 76 1.50 3.44 7.79
C THR A 76 2.55 2.33 7.68
N TRP A 77 2.29 1.34 6.82
CA TRP A 77 3.20 0.20 6.58
C TRP A 77 4.11 0.39 5.37
N SER A 78 3.68 1.17 4.38
CA SER A 78 4.40 1.31 3.11
C SER A 78 5.20 2.60 3.00
N THR A 79 4.89 3.61 3.82
CA THR A 79 5.49 4.94 3.76
C THR A 79 5.50 5.59 5.14
N GLY A 80 6.68 5.84 5.72
CA GLY A 80 6.83 6.54 7.00
C GLY A 80 7.82 5.88 7.95
N ASP A 81 7.80 6.31 9.21
CA ASP A 81 8.57 5.74 10.33
C ASP A 81 8.04 4.38 10.80
N GLY A 82 6.98 3.87 10.17
CA GLY A 82 6.32 2.61 10.52
C GLY A 82 5.51 2.70 11.81
N ILE A 83 5.21 3.91 12.30
CA ILE A 83 4.48 4.12 13.55
C ILE A 83 3.00 4.33 13.24
N ILE A 84 2.13 3.56 13.91
CA ILE A 84 0.68 3.66 13.73
C ILE A 84 0.16 4.99 14.30
N PRO A 85 -0.44 5.87 13.47
CA PRO A 85 -1.05 7.08 13.99
C PRO A 85 -2.34 6.71 14.74
N ILE A 86 -2.40 7.08 16.01
CA ILE A 86 -3.63 7.04 16.79
C ILE A 86 -4.28 8.42 16.65
N VAL A 87 -5.50 8.48 16.14
CA VAL A 87 -6.15 9.76 15.76
C VAL A 87 -7.26 10.21 16.70
N GLU A 88 -7.68 9.36 17.62
CA GLU A 88 -8.72 9.60 18.62
C GLU A 88 -8.50 8.66 19.83
N HIS A 89 -9.12 8.96 20.96
CA HIS A 89 -9.14 8.05 22.11
C HIS A 89 -10.57 7.83 22.62
N GLY A 90 -10.77 6.74 23.34
CA GLY A 90 -12.08 6.34 23.85
C GLY A 90 -12.25 4.82 23.92
N PRO A 91 -13.45 4.34 24.25
CA PRO A 91 -13.73 2.91 24.41
C PRO A 91 -13.42 2.08 23.16
N ALA A 92 -13.67 2.63 21.97
CA ALA A 92 -13.53 1.92 20.71
C ALA A 92 -12.07 1.57 20.37
N ILE A 93 -11.10 2.48 20.59
CA ILE A 93 -9.68 2.12 20.41
C ILE A 93 -9.20 1.17 21.51
N CYS A 94 -9.73 1.27 22.73
CA CYS A 94 -9.40 0.35 23.82
C CYS A 94 -9.78 -1.10 23.47
N ALA A 95 -10.91 -1.29 22.78
CA ALA A 95 -11.36 -2.61 22.31
C ALA A 95 -10.37 -3.32 21.39
N VAL A 96 -9.37 -2.63 20.81
CA VAL A 96 -8.30 -3.28 20.04
C VAL A 96 -7.52 -4.29 20.88
N VAL A 97 -7.40 -4.06 22.19
CA VAL A 97 -6.71 -4.97 23.11
C VAL A 97 -7.48 -6.28 23.22
N ASP A 98 -8.81 -6.21 23.40
CA ASP A 98 -9.67 -7.39 23.49
C ASP A 98 -9.62 -8.20 22.20
N VAL A 99 -9.62 -7.51 21.06
CA VAL A 99 -9.48 -8.12 19.75
C VAL A 99 -8.12 -8.83 19.64
N LEU A 100 -7.01 -8.16 19.96
CA LEU A 100 -5.67 -8.75 19.89
C LEU A 100 -5.52 -9.94 20.84
N GLN A 101 -6.05 -9.85 22.06
CA GLN A 101 -6.05 -10.94 23.04
C GLN A 101 -6.81 -12.15 22.50
N LYS A 102 -8.04 -11.95 22.01
CA LYS A 102 -8.88 -13.02 21.45
C LYS A 102 -8.17 -13.79 20.33
N TYR A 103 -7.54 -13.09 19.38
CA TYR A 103 -6.84 -13.75 18.28
C TYR A 103 -5.51 -14.35 18.72
N HIS A 104 -4.82 -13.77 19.70
CA HIS A 104 -3.63 -14.39 20.27
C HIS A 104 -3.96 -15.69 21.00
N ASP A 105 -5.06 -15.75 21.76
CA ASP A 105 -5.52 -16.97 22.42
C ASP A 105 -5.83 -18.08 21.41
N GLN A 106 -6.38 -17.71 20.25
CA GLN A 106 -6.64 -18.64 19.15
C GLN A 106 -5.36 -19.04 18.38
N TYR A 107 -4.37 -18.15 18.30
CA TYR A 107 -3.14 -18.30 17.52
C TYR A 107 -1.89 -17.84 18.31
N PRO A 108 -1.49 -18.55 19.37
CA PRO A 108 -0.54 -18.04 20.38
C PRO A 108 0.91 -17.91 19.90
N SER A 109 1.27 -18.52 18.77
CA SER A 109 2.61 -18.43 18.19
C SER A 109 2.63 -17.60 16.90
N ASN A 110 1.56 -16.87 16.62
CA ASN A 110 1.47 -16.11 15.37
C ASN A 110 2.14 -14.74 15.49
N GLU A 111 3.28 -14.60 14.81
CA GLU A 111 4.08 -13.37 14.80
C GLU A 111 3.35 -12.16 14.20
N VAL A 112 2.36 -12.36 13.33
CA VAL A 112 1.60 -11.25 12.72
C VAL A 112 0.72 -10.58 13.78
N ILE A 113 0.02 -11.36 14.59
CA ILE A 113 -0.82 -10.84 15.70
C ILE A 113 0.07 -10.16 16.74
N MET A 114 1.19 -10.79 17.10
CA MET A 114 2.14 -10.19 18.04
C MET A 114 2.72 -8.87 17.53
N LYS A 115 3.07 -8.82 16.25
CA LYS A 115 3.54 -7.60 15.59
C LYS A 115 2.50 -6.48 15.65
N TRP A 116 1.22 -6.78 15.37
CA TRP A 116 0.16 -5.77 15.48
C TRP A 116 0.07 -5.17 16.89
N GLY A 117 0.10 -6.00 17.95
CA GLY A 117 0.08 -5.49 19.32
C GLY A 117 1.29 -4.58 19.62
N ARG A 118 2.49 -4.98 19.17
CA ARG A 118 3.72 -4.16 19.33
C ARG A 118 3.67 -2.84 18.54
N ASP A 119 3.11 -2.86 17.34
CA ASP A 119 3.04 -1.67 16.48
C ASP A 119 2.01 -0.66 16.99
N VAL A 120 0.85 -1.13 17.46
CA VAL A 120 -0.16 -0.26 18.09
C VAL A 120 0.41 0.33 19.38
N LEU A 121 1.09 -0.48 20.21
CA LEU A 121 1.78 0.00 21.42
C LEU A 121 2.81 1.10 21.08
N ARG A 122 3.59 0.91 20.02
CA ARG A 122 4.54 1.94 19.55
C ARG A 122 3.84 3.23 19.13
N GLY A 123 2.70 3.13 18.44
CA GLY A 123 1.83 4.25 18.09
C GLY A 123 1.38 5.04 19.31
N VAL A 124 0.84 4.35 20.32
CA VAL A 124 0.39 4.97 21.57
C VAL A 124 1.56 5.62 22.32
N ARG A 125 2.70 4.93 22.44
CA ARG A 125 3.90 5.50 23.09
C ARG A 125 4.40 6.77 22.41
N GLN A 126 4.27 6.87 21.08
CA GLN A 126 4.64 8.07 20.34
C GLN A 126 3.79 9.28 20.75
N ILE A 127 2.52 9.08 21.14
CA ILE A 127 1.65 10.15 21.66
C ILE A 127 2.23 10.73 22.95
N TYR A 128 2.61 9.87 23.90
CA TYR A 128 3.23 10.28 25.17
C TYR A 128 4.55 11.00 24.94
N THR A 129 5.41 10.43 24.07
CA THR A 129 6.71 11.02 23.72
C THR A 129 6.56 12.41 23.11
N LYS A 130 5.67 12.57 22.11
CA LYS A 130 5.43 13.85 21.42
C LYS A 130 4.94 14.94 22.38
N LYS A 131 4.29 14.55 23.48
CA LYS A 131 3.76 15.44 24.50
C LYS A 131 4.72 15.68 25.67
N GLY A 132 5.85 14.98 25.73
CA GLY A 132 6.75 15.01 26.88
C GLY A 132 6.10 14.50 28.16
N LEU A 133 5.13 13.58 28.04
CA LEU A 133 4.49 12.94 29.18
C LEU A 133 5.25 11.68 29.56
N ASP A 134 5.42 11.46 30.86
CA ASP A 134 5.96 10.22 31.37
C ASP A 134 4.98 9.07 31.10
N TYR A 135 5.52 7.90 30.76
CA TYR A 135 4.74 6.69 30.67
C TYR A 135 4.24 6.33 32.08
N PRO A 136 2.94 6.05 32.28
CA PRO A 136 2.51 5.37 33.49
C PRO A 136 3.20 4.00 33.52
N LEU A 137 4.34 3.92 34.22
CA LEU A 137 5.13 2.71 34.32
C LEU A 137 4.30 1.66 35.05
N VAL A 138 3.90 0.61 34.33
CA VAL A 138 3.15 -0.54 34.86
C VAL A 138 3.87 -1.22 36.04
N ARG A 139 5.17 -0.97 36.21
CA ARG A 139 6.04 -1.73 37.13
C ARG A 139 5.80 -1.46 38.61
N ASP A 140 5.33 -0.28 39.01
CA ASP A 140 5.34 0.08 40.44
C ASP A 140 3.95 0.22 41.07
N GLN A 141 2.88 0.17 40.27
CA GLN A 141 1.52 0.37 40.78
C GLN A 141 0.46 -0.48 40.09
N LEU A 142 0.72 -1.76 39.80
CA LEU A 142 -0.40 -2.67 39.51
C LEU A 142 -1.26 -2.71 40.79
N PRO A 143 -2.46 -2.09 40.81
CA PRO A 143 -3.36 -2.30 41.93
C PRO A 143 -3.66 -3.79 41.91
N ARG A 144 -3.59 -4.46 43.06
CA ARG A 144 -4.10 -5.84 43.19
C ARG A 144 -5.50 -5.88 42.58
N GLN A 145 -5.60 -6.48 41.39
CA GLN A 145 -6.83 -6.82 40.66
C GLN A 145 -7.99 -5.84 40.88
N ILE A 146 -8.14 -4.84 40.02
CA ILE A 146 -9.45 -4.24 39.81
C ILE A 146 -10.28 -5.33 39.11
N PRO A 147 -11.37 -5.84 39.70
CA PRO A 147 -12.21 -6.81 39.04
C PRO A 147 -12.76 -6.18 37.76
N LEU A 148 -12.54 -6.82 36.61
CA LEU A 148 -13.30 -6.56 35.39
C LEU A 148 -14.78 -6.81 35.71
N GLN A 149 -15.49 -5.78 36.15
CA GLN A 149 -16.94 -5.84 36.23
C GLN A 149 -17.46 -5.70 34.82
N LEU A 150 -17.96 -6.82 34.31
CA LEU A 150 -18.80 -6.91 33.12
C LEU A 150 -19.84 -5.77 33.18
N ILE A 151 -19.83 -4.88 32.19
CA ILE A 151 -20.90 -3.91 32.01
C ILE A 151 -22.09 -4.70 31.46
N ASP A 152 -22.96 -5.14 32.37
CA ASP A 152 -24.25 -5.73 32.01
C ASP A 152 -25.09 -4.67 31.28
N SER A 153 -25.30 -4.91 29.99
CA SER A 153 -26.16 -4.11 29.14
C SER A 153 -27.62 -4.49 29.37
N THR A 154 -28.18 -4.12 30.52
CA THR A 154 -29.62 -4.31 30.78
C THR A 154 -30.42 -3.10 30.31
N GLY A 155 -31.25 -3.34 29.28
CA GLY A 155 -32.64 -2.89 29.27
C GLY A 155 -32.93 -1.48 28.77
N VAL A 156 -33.18 -1.35 27.45
CA VAL A 156 -34.06 -0.30 26.94
C VAL A 156 -35.29 -0.96 26.34
N ASN A 157 -36.41 -0.73 27.03
CA ASN A 157 -37.74 -1.20 26.68
C ASN A 157 -38.24 -0.62 25.36
N GLY A 158 -39.01 -1.45 24.64
CA GLY A 158 -39.66 -1.10 23.39
C GLY A 158 -40.67 0.03 23.53
N SER A 159 -40.82 0.78 22.44
CA SER A 159 -41.97 1.66 22.22
C SER A 159 -42.29 1.73 20.72
N GLN A 160 -43.40 1.06 20.40
CA GLN A 160 -44.38 1.32 19.34
C GLN A 160 -43.94 2.11 18.10
N ALA A 161 -43.83 1.37 16.99
CA ALA A 161 -43.87 1.93 15.65
C ALA A 161 -45.29 2.44 15.32
N LYS A 162 -45.43 3.75 15.07
CA LYS A 162 -46.56 4.33 14.36
C LYS A 162 -46.21 4.47 12.89
N HIS A 163 -47.09 3.87 12.09
CA HIS A 163 -47.26 4.03 10.66
C HIS A 163 -47.31 5.52 10.27
N PHE A 164 -46.44 5.97 9.37
CA PHE A 164 -46.68 7.15 8.53
C PHE A 164 -46.17 6.88 7.12
N GLU A 165 -47.07 7.12 6.18
CA GLU A 165 -47.00 6.77 4.77
C GLU A 165 -46.62 8.02 3.96
N ALA A 166 -45.78 7.80 2.94
CA ALA A 166 -45.54 8.59 1.73
C ALA A 166 -45.08 10.07 1.82
N GLN A 167 -43.89 10.35 1.27
CA GLN A 167 -43.78 11.14 0.02
C GLN A 167 -42.38 11.12 -0.62
N GLU A 168 -42.41 10.97 -1.95
CA GLU A 168 -41.49 11.46 -3.01
C GLU A 168 -40.09 10.86 -3.25
N ASN A 169 -40.13 9.86 -4.14
CA ASN A 169 -39.21 9.57 -5.25
C ASN A 169 -38.30 10.74 -5.72
N THR A 170 -36.99 10.57 -5.53
CA THR A 170 -36.01 10.88 -6.59
C THR A 170 -34.97 9.76 -6.64
N ARG A 171 -35.05 8.93 -7.69
CA ARG A 171 -34.08 7.85 -7.95
C ARG A 171 -32.78 8.46 -8.49
N PRO A 172 -31.61 8.20 -7.88
CA PRO A 172 -30.34 8.47 -8.53
C PRO A 172 -30.13 7.44 -9.65
N SER A 173 -29.94 7.95 -10.86
CA SER A 173 -29.63 7.19 -12.06
C SER A 173 -28.40 6.30 -11.85
N LYS A 174 -28.61 4.98 -11.86
CA LYS A 174 -27.54 3.98 -11.87
C LYS A 174 -26.94 3.90 -13.28
N ASN A 175 -25.62 3.83 -13.36
CA ASN A 175 -24.80 3.39 -14.50
C ASN A 175 -24.32 4.44 -15.52
N ARG A 176 -23.65 5.50 -15.07
CA ARG A 176 -22.54 6.06 -15.87
C ARG A 176 -21.29 6.12 -15.01
N CYS A 177 -20.26 5.37 -15.39
CA CYS A 177 -18.88 5.66 -15.00
C CYS A 177 -18.64 7.16 -15.27
N PRO A 178 -18.16 7.95 -14.29
CA PRO A 178 -17.83 9.34 -14.55
C PRO A 178 -16.78 9.38 -15.66
N LEU A 179 -17.06 10.23 -16.65
CA LEU A 179 -16.37 10.36 -17.94
C LEU A 179 -14.85 10.21 -17.81
N ARG A 180 -14.26 9.38 -18.68
CA ARG A 180 -12.82 9.19 -18.78
C ARG A 180 -12.21 10.46 -19.36
N LEU A 181 -11.77 11.38 -18.50
CA LEU A 181 -11.11 12.61 -18.92
C LEU A 181 -9.83 12.29 -19.68
N THR A 182 -9.64 12.88 -20.84
CA THR A 182 -8.37 12.83 -21.57
C THR A 182 -7.37 13.80 -20.92
N PRO A 183 -6.05 13.59 -21.12
CA PRO A 183 -5.04 14.54 -20.65
C PRO A 183 -5.29 15.98 -21.15
N ASP A 184 -5.81 16.16 -22.36
CA ASP A 184 -6.12 17.48 -22.92
C ASP A 184 -7.31 18.16 -22.24
N GLU A 185 -8.35 17.40 -21.86
CA GLU A 185 -9.48 17.93 -21.10
C GLU A 185 -9.06 18.32 -19.68
N LEU A 186 -8.25 17.49 -19.02
CA LEU A 186 -7.71 17.80 -17.70
C LEU A 186 -6.83 19.05 -17.73
N MET A 187 -6.00 19.21 -18.77
CA MET A 187 -5.17 20.39 -18.96
C MET A 187 -5.98 21.65 -19.25
N SER A 188 -7.04 21.52 -20.05
CA SER A 188 -7.96 22.64 -20.33
C SER A 188 -8.64 23.10 -19.05
N LYS A 189 -9.06 22.17 -18.19
CA LYS A 189 -9.63 22.48 -16.87
C LYS A 189 -8.59 23.10 -15.94
N LEU A 190 -7.35 22.59 -15.88
CA LEU A 190 -6.27 23.18 -15.09
C LEU A 190 -5.96 24.63 -15.49
N ALA A 191 -6.01 24.94 -16.79
CA ALA A 191 -5.81 26.31 -17.28
C ALA A 191 -6.92 27.27 -16.81
N VAL A 192 -8.18 26.82 -16.79
CA VAL A 192 -9.33 27.61 -16.29
C VAL A 192 -9.18 27.92 -14.79
N ILE A 193 -8.61 27.01 -14.02
CA ILE A 193 -8.37 27.17 -12.57
C ILE A 193 -7.18 28.12 -12.29
N GLY A 194 -6.52 28.63 -13.34
CA GLY A 194 -5.39 29.54 -13.23
C GLY A 194 -4.05 28.84 -13.03
N CYS A 195 -3.98 27.51 -13.16
CA CYS A 195 -2.71 26.80 -13.07
C CYS A 195 -1.83 27.07 -14.29
N ARG A 196 -0.71 27.76 -14.07
CA ARG A 196 0.24 28.17 -15.12
C ARG A 196 1.17 27.05 -15.61
N TRP A 197 1.12 25.87 -14.98
CA TRP A 197 1.95 24.72 -15.36
C TRP A 197 1.72 24.28 -16.81
N THR A 198 0.51 24.49 -17.33
CA THR A 198 0.09 24.17 -18.70
C THR A 198 0.92 24.80 -19.80
N LYS A 199 1.72 25.85 -19.49
CA LYS A 199 2.57 26.57 -20.45
C LYS A 199 3.96 25.96 -20.66
N ARG A 200 4.36 24.94 -19.90
CA ARG A 200 5.71 24.36 -19.99
C ARG A 200 5.66 22.96 -20.59
N GLY A 201 6.06 22.77 -21.85
CA GLY A 201 6.47 21.48 -22.45
C GLY A 201 5.36 20.51 -22.91
N ASN A 202 5.77 19.30 -23.34
CA ASN A 202 4.90 18.30 -23.97
C ASN A 202 3.82 17.75 -23.02
N ARG A 203 2.64 17.49 -23.58
CA ARG A 203 1.42 17.00 -22.91
C ARG A 203 1.40 15.47 -22.75
N VAL A 204 2.49 14.90 -22.24
CA VAL A 204 2.56 13.46 -21.97
C VAL A 204 1.66 13.11 -20.79
N GLU A 205 0.79 12.11 -20.94
CA GLU A 205 -0.22 11.69 -19.96
C GLU A 205 0.33 11.55 -18.54
N ALA A 206 1.44 10.82 -18.38
CA ALA A 206 2.10 10.61 -17.08
C ALA A 206 2.49 11.93 -16.40
N ARG A 207 2.94 12.91 -17.20
CA ARG A 207 3.36 14.22 -16.72
C ARG A 207 2.17 15.07 -16.28
N VAL A 208 1.08 15.02 -17.04
CA VAL A 208 -0.18 15.74 -16.74
C VAL A 208 -0.78 15.22 -15.43
N TYR A 209 -0.89 13.91 -15.25
CA TYR A 209 -1.43 13.34 -14.01
C TYR A 209 -0.50 13.61 -12.83
N SER A 210 0.82 13.44 -12.99
CA SER A 210 1.78 13.73 -11.93
C SER A 210 1.71 15.17 -11.45
N HIS A 211 1.47 16.14 -12.34
CA HIS A 211 1.25 17.51 -11.93
C HIS A 211 -0.11 17.69 -11.25
N ALA A 212 -1.19 17.15 -11.83
CA ALA A 212 -2.54 17.30 -11.29
C ALA A 212 -2.64 16.77 -9.84
N THR A 213 -1.95 15.68 -9.51
CA THR A 213 -1.90 15.13 -8.14
C THR A 213 -1.16 16.01 -7.14
N SER A 214 -0.21 16.83 -7.60
CA SER A 214 0.56 17.75 -6.76
C SER A 214 0.17 19.22 -6.97
N CYS A 215 -0.94 19.49 -7.65
CA CYS A 215 -1.34 20.84 -8.02
C CYS A 215 -2.07 21.49 -6.84
N GLU A 216 -1.44 22.49 -6.20
CA GLU A 216 -2.00 23.19 -5.05
C GLU A 216 -3.39 23.79 -5.34
N HIS A 217 -3.61 24.27 -6.58
CA HIS A 217 -4.88 24.81 -7.03
C HIS A 217 -6.01 23.77 -7.05
N LEU A 218 -5.69 22.50 -7.31
CA LEU A 218 -6.67 21.42 -7.28
C LEU A 218 -6.87 20.90 -5.85
N GLN A 219 -5.78 20.72 -5.10
CA GLN A 219 -5.80 20.15 -3.75
C GLN A 219 -6.54 21.04 -2.74
N HIS A 220 -6.35 22.35 -2.82
CA HIS A 220 -6.95 23.32 -1.87
C HIS A 220 -8.23 23.96 -2.40
N SER A 221 -8.76 23.51 -3.54
CA SER A 221 -9.96 24.12 -4.07
C SER A 221 -11.20 23.76 -3.25
N LYS A 222 -12.02 24.78 -2.95
CA LYS A 222 -13.35 24.59 -2.36
C LYS A 222 -14.37 24.04 -3.36
N SER A 223 -14.07 24.05 -4.66
CA SER A 223 -14.96 23.54 -5.69
C SER A 223 -14.97 22.00 -5.70
N ILE A 224 -16.16 21.41 -5.59
CA ILE A 224 -16.38 19.96 -5.69
C ILE A 224 -15.83 19.42 -7.01
N GLU A 225 -15.97 20.18 -8.11
CA GLU A 225 -15.46 19.78 -9.41
C GLU A 225 -13.93 19.65 -9.42
N HIS A 226 -13.22 20.57 -8.77
CA HIS A 226 -11.75 20.56 -8.74
C HIS A 226 -11.23 19.43 -7.85
N ARG A 227 -11.90 19.17 -6.72
CA ARG A 227 -11.60 18.01 -5.87
C ARG A 227 -11.81 16.70 -6.64
N THR A 228 -12.90 16.61 -7.42
CA THR A 228 -13.17 15.45 -8.26
C THR A 228 -12.09 15.24 -9.34
N LEU A 229 -11.58 16.32 -9.93
CA LEU A 229 -10.46 16.25 -10.89
C LEU A 229 -9.16 15.77 -10.24
N TRP A 230 -8.87 16.23 -9.02
CA TRP A 230 -7.71 15.77 -8.24
C TRP A 230 -7.80 14.28 -7.91
N GLU A 231 -8.93 13.83 -7.38
CA GLU A 231 -9.18 12.42 -7.05
C GLU A 231 -9.07 11.53 -8.29
N TRP A 232 -9.60 11.99 -9.42
CA TRP A 232 -9.49 11.29 -10.70
C TRP A 232 -8.03 11.19 -11.17
N ALA A 233 -7.23 12.26 -11.05
CA ALA A 233 -5.81 12.22 -11.40
C ALA A 233 -5.03 11.23 -10.50
N CYS A 234 -5.33 11.22 -9.20
CA CYS A 234 -4.76 10.25 -8.26
C CYS A 234 -5.11 8.81 -8.66
N LEU A 235 -6.36 8.55 -9.04
CA LEU A 235 -6.80 7.24 -9.51
C LEU A 235 -6.13 6.84 -10.84
N ALA A 236 -6.00 7.78 -11.79
CA ALA A 236 -5.33 7.54 -13.07
C ALA A 236 -3.85 7.20 -12.89
N GLN A 237 -3.17 7.88 -11.96
CA GLN A 237 -1.78 7.60 -11.61
C GLN A 237 -1.63 6.22 -10.94
N LYS A 238 -2.52 5.89 -9.99
CA LYS A 238 -2.57 4.55 -9.36
C LYS A 238 -2.76 3.43 -10.38
N ARG A 239 -3.65 3.63 -11.37
CA ARG A 239 -3.89 2.68 -12.48
C ARG A 239 -2.71 2.53 -13.43
N SER A 240 -1.83 3.53 -13.49
CA SER A 240 -0.63 3.53 -14.33
C SER A 240 0.58 2.88 -13.65
N SER A 241 0.47 2.54 -12.35
CA SER A 241 1.51 1.85 -11.60
C SER A 241 1.79 0.44 -12.16
N LEU A 242 3.02 -0.06 -11.96
CA LEU A 242 3.45 -1.38 -12.43
C LEU A 242 2.52 -2.49 -11.92
N GLY A 243 2.14 -2.45 -10.64
CA GLY A 243 1.22 -3.43 -10.03
C GLY A 243 -0.18 -3.41 -10.64
N ALA A 244 -0.72 -2.23 -10.95
CA ALA A 244 -2.01 -2.11 -11.62
C ALA A 244 -2.00 -2.64 -13.06
N LYS A 245 -0.90 -2.43 -13.80
CA LYS A 245 -0.72 -2.99 -15.15
C LYS A 245 -0.68 -4.52 -15.14
N ILE A 246 0.01 -5.11 -14.15
CA ILE A 246 0.08 -6.57 -13.98
C ILE A 246 -1.29 -7.18 -13.65
N THR A 247 -2.07 -6.52 -12.78
CA THR A 247 -3.40 -7.01 -12.38
C THR A 247 -4.36 -7.09 -13.57
N LYS A 248 -4.37 -6.05 -14.42
CA LYS A 248 -5.22 -6.00 -15.61
C LYS A 248 -4.94 -7.15 -16.60
N HIS A 249 -3.69 -7.57 -16.75
CA HIS A 249 -3.33 -8.67 -17.65
C HIS A 249 -3.82 -10.02 -17.13
N ASN A 250 -3.79 -10.27 -15.82
CA ASN A 250 -4.30 -11.50 -15.22
C ASN A 250 -5.82 -11.65 -15.41
N ASP A 251 -6.56 -10.54 -15.29
CA ASP A 251 -8.01 -10.52 -15.49
C ASP A 251 -8.35 -10.79 -16.97
N THR A 252 -7.61 -10.18 -17.90
CA THR A 252 -7.84 -10.36 -19.34
C THR A 252 -7.45 -11.77 -19.84
N ALA A 253 -6.43 -12.39 -19.24
CA ALA A 253 -6.02 -13.77 -19.55
C ALA A 253 -7.07 -14.80 -19.08
N SER A 254 -7.79 -14.51 -17.99
CA SER A 254 -8.85 -15.39 -17.47
C SER A 254 -10.12 -15.38 -18.33
N GLU A 255 -10.42 -14.29 -19.03
CA GLU A 255 -11.62 -14.18 -19.88
C GLU A 255 -11.41 -14.76 -21.30
N SER A 256 -10.16 -14.83 -21.79
CA SER A 256 -9.84 -15.31 -23.15
C SER A 256 -9.88 -16.85 -23.30
N GLY A 257 -10.04 -17.59 -22.20
CA GLY A 257 -10.03 -19.07 -22.19
C GLY A 257 -11.37 -19.75 -22.53
N ARG A 258 -12.46 -19.01 -22.75
CA ARG A 258 -13.78 -19.59 -23.13
C ARG A 258 -14.16 -19.21 -24.56
N GLY A 259 -13.56 -19.88 -25.54
CA GLY A 259 -13.87 -19.66 -26.96
C GLY A 259 -13.70 -20.91 -27.82
N LEU A 260 -14.80 -21.69 -27.94
CA LEU A 260 -15.20 -22.52 -29.09
C LEU A 260 -14.22 -23.59 -29.63
N LEU A 261 -14.26 -24.77 -29.01
CA LEU A 261 -14.13 -26.04 -29.73
C LEU A 261 -15.47 -26.36 -30.43
N SER A 262 -15.58 -26.11 -31.74
CA SER A 262 -16.42 -26.87 -32.69
C SER A 262 -16.66 -26.09 -33.98
N GLN A 263 -16.01 -26.50 -35.07
CA GLN A 263 -16.68 -27.07 -36.25
C GLN A 263 -15.61 -27.45 -37.27
N GLU A 264 -15.36 -28.74 -37.38
CA GLU A 264 -14.69 -29.34 -38.53
C GLU A 264 -15.57 -29.15 -39.76
N LEU A 265 -15.02 -28.51 -40.81
CA LEU A 265 -15.64 -28.49 -42.13
C LEU A 265 -15.05 -29.62 -43.00
N PRO A 266 -15.88 -30.26 -43.84
CA PRO A 266 -15.48 -31.42 -44.62
C PRO A 266 -14.56 -31.03 -45.79
N ILE A 267 -13.50 -31.81 -45.95
CA ILE A 267 -12.53 -31.72 -47.03
C ILE A 267 -13.17 -32.25 -48.31
N SER A 268 -13.67 -31.35 -49.16
CA SER A 268 -14.01 -31.67 -50.55
C SER A 268 -12.75 -31.63 -51.41
N ARG A 269 -12.40 -32.79 -51.96
CA ARG A 269 -11.37 -32.99 -52.99
C ARG A 269 -11.82 -32.32 -54.29
N ILE A 270 -11.05 -31.35 -54.79
CA ILE A 270 -11.06 -30.94 -56.20
C ILE A 270 -9.60 -30.86 -56.69
N THR A 271 -9.34 -31.63 -57.74
CA THR A 271 -8.08 -31.75 -58.48
C THR A 271 -7.79 -30.54 -59.38
N PRO A 272 -6.54 -30.39 -59.90
CA PRO A 272 -5.97 -29.11 -60.26
C PRO A 272 -6.02 -28.84 -61.76
N ASN A 273 -6.31 -27.61 -62.16
CA ASN A 273 -5.66 -26.95 -63.29
C ASN A 273 -6.14 -25.50 -63.39
N LEU A 274 -5.27 -24.55 -63.08
CA LEU A 274 -5.15 -23.32 -63.86
C LEU A 274 -3.92 -22.56 -63.35
N LYS A 275 -2.95 -22.35 -64.26
CA LYS A 275 -1.78 -21.50 -64.05
C LYS A 275 -2.25 -20.07 -63.79
N GLN A 276 -2.22 -19.62 -62.54
CA GLN A 276 -2.28 -18.20 -62.19
C GLN A 276 -0.95 -17.74 -61.58
N PRO A 277 -0.44 -16.56 -61.97
CA PRO A 277 0.84 -16.05 -61.53
C PRO A 277 0.81 -15.59 -60.07
N SER A 278 1.77 -16.11 -59.31
CA SER A 278 2.36 -15.63 -58.04
C SER A 278 1.76 -14.36 -57.37
N VAL A 279 0.67 -14.52 -56.60
CA VAL A 279 0.23 -13.55 -55.56
C VAL A 279 0.33 -14.16 -54.14
N ILE A 280 0.99 -15.31 -54.00
CA ILE A 280 1.05 -16.07 -52.73
C ILE A 280 2.20 -15.60 -51.80
N HIS A 281 3.15 -14.81 -52.29
CA HIS A 281 4.30 -14.38 -51.47
C HIS A 281 3.99 -13.21 -50.51
N ALA A 282 3.05 -12.32 -50.83
CA ALA A 282 2.78 -11.14 -49.99
C ALA A 282 2.05 -11.46 -48.67
N THR A 283 1.23 -12.52 -48.63
CA THR A 283 0.45 -12.88 -47.43
C THR A 283 1.26 -13.67 -46.39
N ARG A 284 2.34 -14.34 -46.80
CA ARG A 284 3.21 -15.09 -45.89
C ARG A 284 4.10 -14.17 -45.04
N ASP A 285 4.50 -13.03 -45.59
CA ASP A 285 5.32 -12.04 -44.87
C ASP A 285 4.52 -11.21 -43.86
N ALA A 286 3.25 -10.92 -44.13
CA ALA A 286 2.37 -10.26 -43.16
C ALA A 286 2.10 -11.13 -41.92
N ARG A 287 1.94 -12.46 -42.10
CA ARG A 287 1.76 -13.40 -40.97
C ARG A 287 3.01 -13.53 -40.10
N ARG A 288 4.22 -13.50 -40.68
CA ARG A 288 5.47 -13.50 -39.89
C ARG A 288 5.60 -12.23 -39.03
N LYS A 289 5.20 -11.05 -39.55
CA LYS A 289 5.27 -9.78 -38.81
C LYS A 289 4.25 -9.65 -37.67
N ILE A 290 3.09 -10.31 -37.77
CA ILE A 290 2.08 -10.29 -36.70
C ILE A 290 2.50 -11.20 -35.53
N LEU A 291 3.09 -12.35 -35.84
CA LEU A 291 3.57 -13.28 -34.82
C LEU A 291 4.69 -12.65 -33.96
N THR A 292 5.58 -11.86 -34.57
CA THR A 292 6.67 -11.19 -33.85
C THR A 292 6.17 -10.09 -32.91
N ARG A 293 5.13 -9.33 -33.29
CA ARG A 293 4.57 -8.29 -32.40
C ARG A 293 3.95 -8.89 -31.15
N LYS A 294 3.12 -9.94 -31.29
CA LYS A 294 2.50 -10.61 -30.14
C LYS A 294 3.56 -11.25 -29.23
N GLN A 295 4.60 -11.83 -29.82
CA GLN A 295 5.73 -12.37 -29.04
C GLN A 295 6.49 -11.27 -28.29
N LEU A 296 6.72 -10.12 -28.90
CA LEU A 296 7.35 -8.97 -28.23
C LEU A 296 6.49 -8.44 -27.06
N GLU A 297 5.17 -8.36 -27.24
CA GLU A 297 4.23 -7.96 -26.18
C GLU A 297 4.24 -8.98 -25.02
N MET A 298 4.24 -10.28 -25.32
CA MET A 298 4.35 -11.34 -24.30
C MET A 298 5.71 -11.31 -23.56
N LYS A 299 6.81 -11.05 -24.27
CA LYS A 299 8.13 -10.90 -23.66
C LYS A 299 8.19 -9.68 -22.74
N ALA A 300 7.64 -8.54 -23.17
CA ALA A 300 7.57 -7.33 -22.36
C ALA A 300 6.70 -7.52 -21.10
N ASP A 301 5.58 -8.25 -21.21
CA ASP A 301 4.72 -8.58 -20.07
C ASP A 301 5.44 -9.50 -19.07
N LEU A 302 6.12 -10.53 -19.56
CA LEU A 302 6.92 -11.42 -18.72
C LEU A 302 8.04 -10.68 -17.99
N GLN A 303 8.75 -9.79 -18.69
CA GLN A 303 9.79 -8.93 -18.09
C GLN A 303 9.19 -8.07 -16.97
N CYS A 304 8.06 -7.40 -17.22
CA CYS A 304 7.37 -6.56 -16.25
C CYS A 304 6.98 -7.34 -14.97
N ARG A 305 6.49 -8.57 -15.13
CA ARG A 305 6.14 -9.46 -14.00
C ARG A 305 7.36 -9.85 -13.18
N ILE A 306 8.48 -10.15 -13.85
CA ILE A 306 9.72 -10.55 -13.19
C ILE A 306 10.34 -9.36 -12.46
N ASP A 307 10.40 -8.18 -13.09
CA ASP A 307 10.87 -6.94 -12.45
C ASP A 307 10.05 -6.63 -11.19
N HIS A 308 8.72 -6.82 -11.24
CA HIS A 308 7.86 -6.64 -10.08
C HIS A 308 8.12 -7.65 -8.96
N CYS A 309 8.36 -8.93 -9.29
CA CYS A 309 8.74 -9.94 -8.30
C CYS A 309 10.09 -9.61 -7.64
N ILE A 310 11.08 -9.20 -8.43
CA ILE A 310 12.40 -8.79 -7.92
C ILE A 310 12.27 -7.57 -7.00
N MET A 311 11.51 -6.55 -7.42
CA MET A 311 11.21 -5.38 -6.59
C MET A 311 10.57 -5.79 -5.26
N ARG A 312 9.61 -6.72 -5.26
CA ARG A 312 9.02 -7.23 -4.02
C ARG A 312 10.02 -7.97 -3.15
N LEU A 313 10.93 -8.76 -3.72
CA LEU A 313 11.98 -9.44 -2.95
C LEU A 313 12.92 -8.43 -2.27
N ILE A 314 13.30 -7.36 -2.96
CA ILE A 314 14.11 -6.28 -2.37
C ILE A 314 13.34 -5.59 -1.25
N CYS A 315 12.15 -5.08 -1.56
CA CYS A 315 11.40 -4.21 -0.65
C CYS A 315 10.81 -4.96 0.55
N MET A 316 10.37 -6.22 0.36
CA MET A 316 9.63 -6.97 1.40
C MET A 316 10.49 -8.01 2.10
N CYS A 317 11.48 -8.60 1.43
CA CYS A 317 12.35 -9.62 2.02
C CYS A 317 13.70 -9.06 2.45
N SER A 318 13.87 -7.74 2.43
CA SER A 318 15.12 -7.04 2.77
C SER A 318 16.34 -7.61 2.03
N LEU A 319 16.12 -8.08 0.80
CA LEU A 319 17.21 -8.59 -0.02
C LEU A 319 18.15 -7.43 -0.33
N VAL A 320 19.41 -7.55 0.08
CA VAL A 320 20.40 -6.49 -0.14
C VAL A 320 20.52 -6.26 -1.65
N PRO A 321 20.38 -5.02 -2.13
CA PRO A 321 20.51 -4.67 -3.54
C PRO A 321 21.67 -5.36 -4.28
N ASN A 322 22.84 -5.39 -3.65
CA ASN A 322 24.07 -5.97 -4.21
C ASN A 322 23.97 -7.49 -4.46
N ALA A 323 23.11 -8.21 -3.73
CA ALA A 323 22.91 -9.65 -3.93
C ALA A 323 22.35 -9.97 -5.32
N ILE A 324 21.60 -9.02 -5.92
CA ILE A 324 21.00 -9.17 -7.25
C ILE A 324 22.03 -8.92 -8.37
N ASP A 325 23.10 -8.18 -8.06
CA ASP A 325 24.21 -7.97 -8.99
C ASP A 325 25.25 -9.09 -8.93
N SER A 326 25.11 -10.06 -8.02
CA SER A 326 25.96 -11.24 -7.94
C SER A 326 25.96 -12.06 -9.24
N SER A 327 27.07 -12.74 -9.50
CA SER A 327 27.21 -13.65 -10.64
C SER A 327 26.16 -14.77 -10.61
N GLU A 328 25.89 -15.29 -9.42
CA GLU A 328 24.98 -16.39 -9.13
C GLU A 328 23.54 -16.00 -9.45
N TRP A 329 23.14 -14.77 -9.11
CA TRP A 329 21.82 -14.25 -9.46
C TRP A 329 21.66 -14.04 -10.97
N LYS A 330 22.70 -13.53 -11.64
CA LYS A 330 22.72 -13.35 -13.10
C LYS A 330 22.68 -14.70 -13.84
N GLU A 331 23.41 -15.70 -13.34
CA GLU A 331 23.38 -17.06 -13.86
C GLU A 331 21.99 -17.69 -13.68
N LEU A 332 21.38 -17.53 -12.51
CA LEU A 332 20.01 -17.98 -12.25
C LEU A 332 19.01 -17.37 -13.23
N LEU A 333 19.02 -16.03 -13.40
CA LEU A 333 18.11 -15.36 -14.33
C LEU A 333 18.35 -15.77 -15.78
N THR A 334 19.61 -15.93 -16.19
CA THR A 334 19.98 -16.35 -17.54
C THR A 334 19.56 -17.81 -17.81
N THR A 335 19.69 -18.68 -16.81
CA THR A 335 19.28 -20.10 -16.87
C THR A 335 17.76 -20.22 -16.96
N LEU A 336 17.02 -19.40 -16.22
CA LEU A 336 15.56 -19.38 -16.26
C LEU A 336 15.04 -18.80 -17.58
N ASN A 337 15.63 -17.70 -18.06
CA ASN A 337 15.29 -17.13 -19.35
C ASN A 337 16.41 -16.20 -19.88
N PRO A 338 17.14 -16.60 -20.95
CA PRO A 338 18.27 -15.82 -21.47
C PRO A 338 17.85 -14.51 -22.13
N ASP A 339 16.58 -14.36 -22.50
CA ASP A 339 16.05 -13.12 -23.11
C ASP A 339 15.72 -12.05 -22.06
N ILE A 340 15.83 -12.36 -20.76
CA ILE A 340 15.53 -11.42 -19.68
C ILE A 340 16.78 -10.65 -19.33
N HIS A 341 16.73 -9.34 -19.58
CA HIS A 341 17.75 -8.43 -19.14
C HIS A 341 17.24 -7.71 -17.89
N PRO A 342 17.80 -7.98 -16.69
CA PRO A 342 17.40 -7.22 -15.51
C PRO A 342 17.66 -5.72 -15.76
N ILE A 343 16.60 -4.90 -15.77
CA ILE A 343 16.66 -3.43 -16.04
C ILE A 343 17.23 -2.67 -14.81
N MET A 344 18.09 -3.33 -14.03
CA MET A 344 18.39 -2.97 -12.65
C MET A 344 19.36 -1.79 -12.55
N ILE A 345 20.27 -1.59 -13.51
CA ILE A 345 21.23 -0.47 -13.47
C ILE A 345 20.53 0.90 -13.50
N MET A 346 19.40 1.02 -14.21
CA MET A 346 18.65 2.28 -14.30
C MET A 346 17.78 2.50 -13.06
N PHE A 347 17.15 1.44 -12.54
CA PHE A 347 16.30 1.52 -11.36
C PHE A 347 17.11 1.75 -10.07
N TYR A 348 18.28 1.11 -9.92
CA TYR A 348 19.14 1.33 -8.76
C TYR A 348 19.68 2.74 -8.68
N ARG A 349 20.09 3.34 -9.81
CA ARG A 349 20.52 4.73 -9.81
C ARG A 349 19.39 5.68 -9.38
N ALA A 350 18.15 5.40 -9.76
CA ALA A 350 16.99 6.19 -9.35
C ALA A 350 16.62 5.97 -7.87
N LEU A 351 16.65 4.73 -7.37
CA LEU A 351 16.39 4.38 -5.97
C LEU A 351 17.46 4.91 -5.02
N MET A 352 18.74 4.75 -5.36
CA MET A 352 19.86 5.30 -4.59
C MET A 352 19.86 6.83 -4.62
N ALA A 353 19.54 7.45 -5.76
CA ALA A 353 19.36 8.90 -5.81
C ALA A 353 18.21 9.38 -4.92
N ALA A 354 17.10 8.63 -4.85
CA ALA A 354 15.98 8.94 -3.97
C ALA A 354 16.34 8.75 -2.48
N GLU A 355 17.05 7.68 -2.12
CA GLU A 355 17.46 7.43 -0.73
C GLU A 355 18.52 8.43 -0.24
N VAL A 356 19.50 8.76 -1.10
CA VAL A 356 20.48 9.83 -0.83
C VAL A 356 19.77 11.19 -0.72
N TYR A 357 18.79 11.46 -1.57
CA TYR A 357 18.00 12.69 -1.49
C TYR A 357 17.15 12.77 -0.23
N ILE A 358 16.52 11.67 0.20
CA ILE A 358 15.73 11.62 1.44
C ILE A 358 16.65 11.79 2.66
N LYS A 359 17.81 11.12 2.68
CA LYS A 359 18.82 11.30 3.75
C LYS A 359 19.36 12.73 3.77
N TRP A 360 19.64 13.32 2.61
CA TRP A 360 20.14 14.69 2.49
C TRP A 360 19.09 15.75 2.88
N ALA A 361 17.83 15.58 2.45
CA ALA A 361 16.72 16.47 2.80
C ALA A 361 16.31 16.36 4.27
N SER A 362 16.64 15.24 4.94
CA SER A 362 16.42 15.04 6.38
C SER A 362 17.53 15.64 7.26
N PHE A 363 18.50 16.36 6.67
CA PHE A 363 19.59 17.07 7.36
C PHE A 363 19.47 18.62 7.34
N PRO A 364 18.35 19.29 7.72
CA PRO A 364 18.32 20.76 7.74
C PRO A 364 19.13 21.43 8.87
N THR A 365 19.74 20.70 9.81
CA THR A 365 20.14 21.28 11.11
C THR A 365 21.64 21.35 11.40
N LEU A 366 22.51 21.46 10.38
CA LEU A 366 23.97 21.60 10.59
C LEU A 366 24.62 22.77 9.85
N GLN A 367 23.88 23.85 9.55
CA GLN A 367 24.48 25.03 8.91
C GLN A 367 24.59 26.30 9.75
N THR A 368 24.28 26.26 11.05
CA THR A 368 24.51 27.43 11.92
C THR A 368 24.91 27.00 13.31
N THR A 369 26.19 26.70 13.49
CA THR A 369 27.01 27.08 14.66
C THR A 369 28.43 26.53 14.47
N HIS A 370 29.40 27.25 15.03
CA HIS A 370 30.82 26.92 15.16
C HIS A 370 31.80 27.36 14.06
N THR A 371 32.10 28.65 14.12
CA THR A 371 33.47 29.16 14.18
C THR A 371 34.29 28.44 15.26
N GLN A 372 35.53 28.07 14.94
CA GLN A 372 36.60 27.53 15.81
C GLN A 372 36.45 26.09 16.34
N GLY A 373 37.43 25.25 15.95
CA GLY A 373 37.65 23.91 16.49
C GLY A 373 37.61 22.82 15.42
N MET A 374 38.75 22.55 14.78
CA MET A 374 38.90 21.35 13.95
C MET A 374 38.94 20.11 14.85
N GLU A 375 37.80 19.47 15.07
CA GLU A 375 37.75 18.05 15.39
C GLU A 375 37.20 17.30 14.17
N LEU A 376 38.04 16.40 13.64
CA LEU A 376 37.64 15.45 12.61
C LEU A 376 36.59 14.50 13.21
N LEU A 377 35.34 14.66 12.77
CA LEU A 377 34.30 13.64 12.95
C LEU A 377 34.69 12.39 12.14
N VAL A 378 35.30 11.42 12.82
CA VAL A 378 35.54 10.08 12.26
C VAL A 378 34.35 9.20 12.62
N PHE A 379 33.61 8.77 11.59
CA PHE A 379 32.57 7.76 11.74
C PHE A 379 33.18 6.41 12.14
N PRO A 380 32.70 5.75 13.21
CA PRO A 380 33.16 4.41 13.56
C PRO A 380 32.65 3.42 12.50
N GLY A 381 33.56 2.94 11.66
CA GLY A 381 33.27 2.01 10.55
C GLY A 381 34.01 2.33 9.23
N TRP A 382 34.63 3.50 9.10
CA TRP A 382 35.42 3.87 7.90
C TRP A 382 36.93 3.71 8.06
N LYS A 383 37.42 3.46 9.28
CA LYS A 383 38.86 3.26 9.55
C LYS A 383 39.38 1.94 8.98
N GLU A 384 38.58 0.88 8.96
CA GLU A 384 38.94 -0.39 8.31
C GLU A 384 39.10 -0.25 6.79
N THR A 385 38.17 0.44 6.11
CA THR A 385 38.16 0.56 4.65
C THR A 385 39.30 1.42 4.09
N ILE A 386 39.78 2.42 4.84
CA ILE A 386 40.91 3.26 4.40
C ILE A 386 42.25 2.53 4.57
N ARG A 387 42.36 1.62 5.54
CA ARG A 387 43.56 0.82 5.77
C ARG A 387 43.75 -0.26 4.70
N GLU A 388 42.66 -0.86 4.22
CA GLU A 388 42.71 -1.83 3.10
C GLU A 388 42.97 -1.18 1.73
N ALA A 389 42.81 0.15 1.59
CA ALA A 389 43.09 0.87 0.35
C ALA A 389 44.52 1.47 0.29
N GLN A 390 45.30 1.33 1.37
CA GLN A 390 46.68 1.82 1.47
C GLN A 390 47.72 0.68 1.51
N GLU A 391 47.28 -0.57 1.48
CA GLU A 391 48.07 -1.76 1.12
C GLU A 391 47.69 -2.18 -0.30
#